data_AF-A0A8D5U040-F1
#
_entry.id   AF-A0A8D5U040-F1
#
_cell.length_a   1.000
_cell.length_b   1.000
_cell.length_c   1.000
_cell.angle_alpha   90.00
_cell.angle_beta   90.00
_cell.angle_gamma   90.00
#
_symmetry.space_group_name_H-M   'P 1'
#
loop_
_entity.id
_entity.type
_entity.pdbx_description
1 polymer ?
#
loop_
_entity_poly.entity_id
_entity_poly.type
_entity_poly.pdbx_seq_one_letter_code
_entity_poly.pdbx_strand_id
1 'polypeptide(L)'
;MNYWKLFLIFFITELIIFAGVSSLHISNSSLLSSFSQQRNSIVSEPYVDMLMSIFLHNLLVATIEFVPIIGVIFFIVSIASTGLVVAVEGTAAKIPGIAIFAELMTLPHSWLELPAYAVATASTVYLFTHLSNLKETFYKILTFWGFVALELFIAATFESAEIVVESSNILLSYVFWIPAIPVIYLLYKLLRKIDSPKRKQELPLQNIYNQW
;
A
#
# COMPACT_ATOMS: atom_id res chain seq x y z
N MET A 1 13.32 8.97 14.89
CA MET A 1 13.02 7.52 14.79
C MET A 1 13.46 7.03 13.42
N ASN A 2 13.98 5.81 13.28
CA ASN A 2 14.39 5.27 11.98
C ASN A 2 13.15 5.02 11.10
N TYR A 3 13.19 5.43 9.83
CA TYR A 3 12.11 5.23 8.86
C TYR A 3 11.66 3.78 8.76
N TRP A 4 12.61 2.82 8.78
CA TRP A 4 12.29 1.40 8.74
C TRP A 4 11.42 0.95 9.92
N LYS A 5 11.65 1.54 11.10
CA LYS A 5 10.81 1.26 12.27
C LYS A 5 9.41 1.84 12.09
N LEU A 6 9.30 3.05 11.52
CA LEU A 6 8.01 3.66 11.19
C LEU A 6 7.22 2.81 10.20
N PHE A 7 7.86 2.41 9.10
CA PHE A 7 7.27 1.51 8.10
C PHE A 7 6.73 0.23 8.75
N LEU A 8 7.54 -0.48 9.55
CA LEU A 8 7.09 -1.71 10.20
C LEU A 8 5.96 -1.49 11.20
N ILE A 9 5.98 -0.38 11.94
CA ILE A 9 4.88 -0.03 12.86
C ILE A 9 3.59 0.15 12.07
N PHE A 10 3.61 0.94 10.99
CA PHE A 10 2.39 1.17 10.19
C PHE A 10 1.95 -0.09 9.45
N PHE A 11 2.87 -0.88 8.91
CA PHE A 11 2.58 -2.16 8.24
C PHE A 11 1.92 -3.17 9.18
N ILE A 12 2.41 -3.30 10.41
CA ILE A 12 1.75 -4.19 11.39
C ILE A 12 0.41 -3.59 11.84
N THR A 13 0.32 -2.26 11.97
CA THR A 13 -0.90 -1.59 12.39
C THR A 13 -2.02 -1.76 11.37
N GLU A 14 -1.75 -1.61 10.07
CA GLU A 14 -2.77 -1.85 9.04
C GLU A 14 -3.26 -3.29 9.06
N LEU A 15 -2.36 -4.28 9.20
CA LEU A 15 -2.76 -5.69 9.24
C LEU A 15 -3.67 -5.98 10.44
N ILE A 16 -3.37 -5.39 11.60
CA ILE A 16 -4.21 -5.54 12.80
C ILE A 16 -5.59 -4.89 12.59
N ILE A 17 -5.65 -3.66 12.06
CA ILE A 17 -6.92 -2.98 11.84
C ILE A 17 -7.73 -3.71 10.76
N PHE A 18 -7.10 -4.09 9.65
CA PHE A 18 -7.75 -4.77 8.55
C PHE A 18 -8.33 -6.13 9.02
N ALA A 19 -7.53 -6.96 9.68
CA ALA A 19 -8.00 -8.23 10.24
C ALA A 19 -9.09 -8.02 11.30
N GLY A 20 -8.89 -7.06 12.20
CA GLY A 20 -9.81 -6.76 13.30
C GLY A 20 -11.17 -6.31 12.80
N VAL A 21 -11.22 -5.36 11.85
CA VAL A 21 -12.49 -4.89 11.28
C VAL A 21 -13.13 -5.95 10.39
N SER A 22 -12.35 -6.69 9.59
CA SER A 22 -12.86 -7.79 8.76
C SER A 22 -13.48 -8.92 9.58
N SER A 23 -13.09 -9.09 10.84
CA SER A 23 -13.65 -10.11 11.74
C SER A 23 -15.05 -9.78 12.26
N LEU A 24 -15.52 -8.54 12.07
CA LEU A 24 -16.83 -8.10 12.55
C LEU A 24 -17.96 -8.77 11.75
N HIS A 25 -19.09 -8.98 12.41
CA HIS A 25 -20.30 -9.48 11.76
C HIS A 25 -21.28 -8.31 11.55
N ILE A 26 -21.24 -7.70 10.38
CA ILE A 26 -21.98 -6.47 10.07
C ILE A 26 -22.90 -6.72 8.89
N SER A 27 -24.21 -6.52 9.09
CA SER A 27 -25.20 -6.53 8.01
C SER A 27 -25.49 -5.10 7.58
N ASN A 28 -25.00 -4.71 6.40
CA ASN A 28 -25.28 -3.40 5.81
C ASN A 28 -25.55 -3.55 4.31
N SER A 29 -26.83 -3.68 3.95
CA SER A 29 -27.25 -3.92 2.56
C SER A 29 -26.93 -2.74 1.62
N SER A 30 -26.95 -1.51 2.14
CA SER A 30 -26.62 -0.30 1.35
C SER A 30 -25.13 -0.25 1.00
N LEU A 31 -24.25 -0.56 1.96
CA LEU A 31 -22.82 -0.64 1.72
C LEU A 31 -22.50 -1.81 0.79
N LEU A 32 -23.11 -2.98 1.00
CA LEU A 32 -22.94 -4.14 0.13
C LEU A 32 -23.36 -3.83 -1.31
N SER A 33 -24.50 -3.18 -1.53
CA SER A 33 -24.97 -2.85 -2.88
C SER A 33 -24.07 -1.82 -3.56
N SER A 34 -23.62 -0.81 -2.82
CA SER A 34 -22.69 0.21 -3.32
C SER A 34 -21.35 -0.41 -3.74
N PHE A 35 -20.78 -1.27 -2.88
CA PHE A 35 -19.55 -1.99 -3.18
C PHE A 35 -19.73 -2.96 -4.36
N SER A 36 -20.80 -3.74 -4.37
CA SER A 36 -21.06 -4.68 -5.46
C SER A 36 -21.22 -3.97 -6.80
N GLN A 37 -21.88 -2.81 -6.82
CA GLN A 37 -22.01 -2.00 -8.03
C GLN A 37 -20.65 -1.48 -8.51
N GLN A 38 -19.82 -0.96 -7.60
CA GLN A 38 -18.47 -0.48 -7.92
C GLN A 38 -17.56 -1.62 -8.39
N ARG A 39 -17.56 -2.77 -7.71
CA ARG A 39 -16.81 -3.96 -8.11
C ARG A 39 -17.26 -4.43 -9.48
N ASN A 40 -18.56 -4.54 -9.70
CA ASN A 40 -19.11 -4.98 -11.00
C ASN A 40 -18.75 -4.03 -12.14
N SER A 41 -18.70 -2.71 -11.90
CA SER A 41 -18.22 -1.78 -12.93
C SER A 41 -16.74 -2.02 -13.26
N ILE A 42 -15.89 -2.18 -12.25
CA ILE A 42 -14.44 -2.38 -12.43
C ILE A 42 -14.14 -3.72 -13.12
N VAL A 43 -14.71 -4.83 -12.64
CA VAL A 43 -14.41 -6.17 -13.21
C VAL A 43 -14.98 -6.36 -14.62
N SER A 44 -15.88 -5.48 -15.06
CA SER A 44 -16.43 -5.48 -16.42
C SER A 44 -15.58 -4.69 -17.42
N GLU A 45 -14.59 -3.95 -16.93
CA GLU A 45 -13.70 -3.14 -17.77
C GLU A 45 -12.68 -4.02 -18.53
N PRO A 46 -12.23 -3.58 -19.71
CA PRO A 46 -11.04 -4.14 -20.34
C PRO A 46 -9.83 -4.09 -19.39
N TYR A 47 -8.90 -5.03 -19.52
CA TYR A 47 -7.76 -5.18 -18.60
C TYR A 47 -7.01 -3.87 -18.29
N VAL A 48 -6.71 -3.07 -19.33
CA VAL A 48 -5.98 -1.80 -19.17
C VAL A 48 -6.80 -0.77 -18.39
N ASP A 49 -8.10 -0.70 -18.65
CA ASP A 49 -9.00 0.22 -17.97
C ASP A 49 -9.18 -0.19 -16.50
N MET A 50 -9.40 -1.49 -16.24
CA MET A 50 -9.47 -2.05 -14.89
C MET A 50 -8.20 -1.76 -14.08
N LEU A 51 -7.02 -1.97 -14.68
CA LEU A 51 -5.73 -1.65 -14.07
C LEU A 51 -5.65 -0.18 -13.70
N MET A 52 -6.02 0.71 -14.62
CA MET A 52 -5.97 2.15 -14.37
C MET A 52 -6.98 2.59 -13.30
N SER A 53 -8.18 2.00 -13.28
CA SER A 53 -9.20 2.25 -12.27
C SER A 53 -8.71 1.88 -10.87
N ILE A 54 -8.14 0.67 -10.70
CA ILE A 54 -7.56 0.18 -9.45
C ILE A 54 -6.36 1.05 -9.03
N PHE A 55 -5.41 1.26 -9.95
CA PHE A 55 -4.22 2.06 -9.70
C PHE A 55 -4.54 3.48 -9.26
N LEU A 56 -5.41 4.19 -9.97
CA LEU A 56 -5.74 5.59 -9.67
C LEU A 56 -6.52 5.71 -8.35
N HIS A 57 -7.38 4.74 -8.04
CA HIS A 57 -8.06 4.69 -6.75
C HIS A 57 -7.06 4.55 -5.60
N ASN A 58 -6.15 3.57 -5.68
CA ASN A 58 -5.18 3.31 -4.62
C ASN A 58 -4.13 4.44 -4.51
N LEU A 59 -3.71 5.01 -5.65
CA LEU A 59 -2.82 6.17 -5.67
C LEU A 59 -3.46 7.40 -5.03
N LEU A 60 -4.77 7.63 -5.23
CA LEU A 60 -5.49 8.71 -4.58
C LEU A 60 -5.48 8.53 -3.06
N VAL A 61 -5.81 7.33 -2.57
CA VAL A 61 -5.79 6.99 -1.15
C VAL A 61 -4.40 7.24 -0.57
N ALA A 62 -3.37 6.64 -1.16
CA ALA A 62 -1.99 6.78 -0.68
C ALA A 62 -1.50 8.24 -0.75
N THR A 63 -1.91 9.01 -1.75
CA THR A 63 -1.55 10.44 -1.85
C THR A 63 -2.16 11.27 -0.70
N ILE A 64 -3.38 10.94 -0.26
CA ILE A 64 -3.96 11.57 0.94
C ILE A 64 -3.17 11.18 2.19
N GLU A 65 -2.68 9.94 2.27
CA GLU A 65 -1.85 9.45 3.39
C GLU A 65 -0.49 10.16 3.49
N PHE A 66 0.01 10.77 2.40
CA PHE A 66 1.17 11.65 2.41
C PHE A 66 0.91 13.06 2.98
N VAL A 67 -0.36 13.43 3.23
CA VAL A 67 -0.69 14.75 3.80
C VAL A 67 -0.40 14.76 5.31
N PRO A 68 0.40 15.72 5.82
CA PRO A 68 0.71 15.79 7.25
C PRO A 68 -0.54 15.88 8.14
N ILE A 69 -0.53 15.16 9.28
CA ILE A 69 -1.66 14.97 10.22
C ILE A 69 -2.86 14.24 9.60
N ILE A 70 -3.40 14.77 8.50
CA ILE A 70 -4.58 14.24 7.80
C ILE A 70 -4.32 12.81 7.33
N GLY A 71 -3.13 12.53 6.82
CA GLY A 71 -2.78 11.24 6.25
C GLY A 71 -2.78 10.10 7.26
N VAL A 72 -2.35 10.33 8.50
CA VAL A 72 -2.40 9.30 9.56
C VAL A 72 -3.84 8.98 9.95
N ILE A 73 -4.70 10.00 10.01
CA ILE A 73 -6.14 9.80 10.28
C ILE A 73 -6.77 9.06 9.11
N PHE A 74 -6.45 9.47 7.88
CA PHE A 74 -6.99 8.89 6.67
C PHE A 74 -6.58 7.42 6.51
N PHE A 75 -5.33 7.07 6.82
CA PHE A 75 -4.83 5.69 6.87
C PHE A 75 -5.68 4.77 7.76
N ILE A 76 -6.06 5.24 8.95
CA ILE A 76 -6.93 4.45 9.83
C ILE A 76 -8.31 4.27 9.19
N VAL A 77 -8.86 5.35 8.60
CA VAL A 77 -10.18 5.33 7.97
C VAL A 77 -10.21 4.46 6.72
N SER A 78 -9.21 4.55 5.84
CA SER A 78 -9.12 3.80 4.58
C SER A 78 -9.02 2.30 4.85
N ILE A 79 -8.12 1.88 5.76
CA ILE A 79 -7.96 0.46 6.11
C ILE A 79 -9.18 -0.06 6.87
N ALA A 80 -9.77 0.72 7.78
CA ALA A 80 -11.00 0.32 8.45
C ALA A 80 -12.19 0.21 7.48
N SER A 81 -12.29 1.09 6.49
CA SER A 81 -13.32 1.01 5.44
C SER A 81 -13.15 -0.24 4.59
N THR A 82 -11.91 -0.60 4.24
CA THR A 82 -11.60 -1.82 3.49
C THR A 82 -11.99 -3.06 4.29
N GLY A 83 -11.61 -3.12 5.58
CA GLY A 83 -12.05 -4.20 6.47
C GLY A 83 -13.56 -4.26 6.66
N LEU A 84 -14.25 -3.11 6.67
CA LEU A 84 -15.71 -3.06 6.79
C LEU A 84 -16.40 -3.65 5.56
N VAL A 85 -15.87 -3.38 4.36
CA VAL A 85 -16.36 -3.99 3.12
C VAL A 85 -16.20 -5.52 3.18
N VAL A 86 -15.03 -6.01 3.59
CA VAL A 86 -14.76 -7.44 3.77
C VAL A 86 -15.69 -8.08 4.81
N ALA A 87 -15.94 -7.40 5.93
CA ALA A 87 -16.87 -7.85 6.96
C ALA A 87 -18.31 -8.00 6.43
N VAL A 88 -18.78 -7.00 5.68
CA VAL A 88 -20.13 -7.00 5.08
C VAL A 88 -20.27 -8.07 4.00
N GLU A 89 -19.27 -8.23 3.15
CA GLU A 89 -19.23 -9.30 2.14
C GLU A 89 -19.26 -10.68 2.80
N GLY A 90 -18.44 -10.91 3.83
CA GLY A 90 -18.43 -12.15 4.59
C GLY A 90 -19.78 -12.46 5.22
N THR A 91 -20.38 -11.50 5.93
CA THR A 91 -21.72 -11.66 6.51
C THR A 91 -22.76 -12.04 5.44
N ALA A 92 -22.73 -11.41 4.27
CA ALA A 92 -23.65 -11.72 3.16
C ALA A 92 -23.41 -13.12 2.57
N ALA A 93 -22.14 -13.52 2.42
CA ALA A 93 -21.74 -14.84 1.93
C ALA A 93 -21.89 -15.96 2.98
N LYS A 94 -22.23 -15.63 4.23
CA LYS A 94 -22.24 -16.54 5.40
C LYS A 94 -20.86 -17.16 5.66
N ILE A 95 -19.80 -16.43 5.33
CA ILE A 95 -18.40 -16.80 5.58
C ILE A 95 -17.84 -15.77 6.57
N PRO A 96 -17.07 -16.17 7.60
CA PRO A 96 -16.41 -15.18 8.47
C PRO A 96 -15.55 -14.22 7.65
N GLY A 97 -15.72 -12.91 7.78
CA GLY A 97 -14.94 -11.93 6.99
C GLY A 97 -13.43 -12.04 7.23
N ILE A 98 -13.00 -12.52 8.40
CA ILE A 98 -11.60 -12.88 8.67
C ILE A 98 -11.04 -13.97 7.73
N ALA A 99 -11.89 -14.87 7.24
CA ALA A 99 -11.50 -15.89 6.26
C ALA A 99 -11.26 -15.26 4.88
N ILE A 100 -12.10 -14.30 4.47
CA ILE A 100 -11.90 -13.53 3.23
C ILE A 100 -10.62 -12.69 3.34
N PHE A 101 -10.41 -12.01 4.47
CA PHE A 101 -9.14 -11.34 4.75
C PHE A 101 -7.94 -12.29 4.62
N ALA A 102 -8.02 -13.49 5.23
CA ALA A 102 -6.93 -14.47 5.17
C ALA A 102 -6.66 -14.92 3.74
N GLU A 103 -7.70 -15.14 2.93
CA GLU A 103 -7.60 -15.46 1.51
C GLU A 103 -6.91 -14.32 0.73
N LEU A 104 -7.34 -13.07 0.91
CA LEU A 104 -6.69 -11.90 0.29
C LEU A 104 -5.19 -11.84 0.65
N MET A 105 -4.84 -12.11 1.91
CA MET A 105 -3.44 -12.14 2.35
C MET A 105 -2.63 -13.31 1.77
N THR A 106 -3.25 -14.25 1.07
CA THR A 106 -2.52 -15.27 0.30
C THR A 106 -2.24 -14.85 -1.13
N LEU A 107 -2.79 -13.72 -1.61
CA LEU A 107 -2.65 -13.25 -2.98
C LEU A 107 -1.51 -12.23 -3.10
N PRO A 108 -0.76 -12.22 -4.23
CA PRO A 108 0.41 -11.36 -4.35
C PRO A 108 0.08 -9.86 -4.42
N HIS A 109 -1.06 -9.43 -4.99
CA HIS A 109 -1.42 -8.00 -5.00
C HIS A 109 -1.43 -7.38 -3.59
N SER A 110 -1.94 -8.11 -2.57
CA SER A 110 -2.01 -7.62 -1.19
C SER A 110 -0.64 -7.31 -0.59
N TRP A 111 0.38 -8.11 -0.94
CA TRP A 111 1.77 -7.92 -0.49
C TRP A 111 2.53 -6.87 -1.28
N LEU A 112 1.97 -6.38 -2.37
CA LEU A 112 2.50 -5.24 -3.14
C LEU A 112 1.79 -3.95 -2.71
N GLU A 113 0.48 -4.00 -2.45
CA GLU A 113 -0.32 -2.83 -2.13
C GLU A 113 -0.16 -2.35 -0.68
N LEU A 114 -0.35 -3.22 0.30
CA LEU A 114 -0.33 -2.82 1.72
C LEU A 114 0.98 -2.12 2.13
N PRO A 115 2.17 -2.62 1.75
CA PRO A 115 3.42 -1.91 2.03
C PRO A 115 3.46 -0.47 1.49
N ALA A 116 2.75 -0.18 0.40
CA ALA A 116 2.71 1.15 -0.19
C ALA A 116 1.99 2.16 0.72
N TYR A 117 0.88 1.75 1.37
CA TYR A 117 0.17 2.58 2.37
C TYR A 117 1.01 2.78 3.63
N ALA A 118 1.70 1.72 4.10
CA ALA A 118 2.64 1.84 5.21
C ALA A 118 3.80 2.81 4.90
N VAL A 119 4.34 2.81 3.67
CA VAL A 119 5.36 3.75 3.21
C VAL A 119 4.83 5.18 3.14
N ALA A 120 3.62 5.38 2.61
CA ALA A 120 2.97 6.69 2.55
C ALA A 120 2.79 7.30 3.94
N THR A 121 2.19 6.53 4.85
CA THR A 121 1.92 6.97 6.23
C THR A 121 3.21 7.17 7.03
N ALA A 122 4.20 6.28 6.88
CA ALA A 122 5.52 6.44 7.51
C ALA A 122 6.25 7.70 7.04
N SER A 123 6.12 8.05 5.76
CA SER A 123 6.71 9.27 5.18
C SER A 123 6.11 10.54 5.78
N THR A 124 4.81 10.54 6.04
CA THR A 124 4.13 11.62 6.75
C THR A 124 4.68 11.82 8.16
N VAL A 125 4.84 10.75 8.94
CA VAL A 125 5.42 10.86 10.29
C VAL A 125 6.90 11.24 10.25
N TYR A 126 7.63 10.76 9.24
CA TYR A 126 9.02 11.12 9.04
C TYR A 126 9.21 12.62 8.86
N LEU A 127 8.30 13.30 8.14
CA LEU A 127 8.32 14.76 7.95
C LEU A 127 8.35 15.51 9.30
N PHE A 128 7.50 15.11 10.26
CA PHE A 128 7.45 15.76 11.57
C PHE A 128 8.74 15.64 12.36
N THR A 129 9.49 14.56 12.15
CA THR A 129 10.75 14.32 12.86
C THR A 129 11.95 15.06 12.23
N HIS A 130 11.79 15.67 11.04
CA HIS A 130 12.86 16.31 10.27
C HIS A 130 12.47 17.71 9.75
N LEU A 131 11.75 18.49 10.57
CA LEU A 131 11.32 19.86 10.25
C LEU A 131 12.48 20.86 10.09
N SER A 132 13.68 20.53 10.58
CA SER A 132 14.86 21.40 10.52
C SER A 132 15.47 21.55 9.12
N ASN A 133 15.12 20.68 8.16
CA ASN A 133 15.62 20.75 6.78
C ASN A 133 14.49 20.45 5.77
N LEU A 134 13.54 21.37 5.66
CA LEU A 134 12.32 21.20 4.85
C LEU A 134 12.60 20.89 3.37
N LYS A 135 13.66 21.47 2.78
CA LYS A 135 13.98 21.25 1.36
C LYS A 135 14.42 19.81 1.11
N GLU A 136 15.33 19.28 1.92
CA GLU A 136 15.77 17.88 1.78
C GLU A 136 14.65 16.90 2.10
N THR A 137 13.88 17.18 3.16
CA THR A 137 12.71 16.38 3.54
C THR A 137 11.66 16.34 2.43
N PHE A 138 11.39 17.47 1.76
CA PHE A 138 10.46 17.53 0.64
C PHE A 138 10.89 16.63 -0.54
N TYR A 139 12.15 16.71 -0.98
CA TYR A 139 12.65 15.83 -2.05
C TYR A 139 12.60 14.36 -1.66
N LYS A 140 12.88 14.05 -0.39
CA LYS A 140 12.79 12.67 0.11
C LYS A 140 11.35 12.15 0.07
N ILE A 141 10.38 12.96 0.48
CA ILE A 141 8.95 12.62 0.39
C ILE A 141 8.50 12.44 -1.05
N LEU A 142 8.91 13.34 -1.96
CA LEU A 142 8.59 13.19 -3.38
C LEU A 142 9.17 11.89 -3.97
N THR A 143 10.35 11.49 -3.50
CA THR A 143 10.96 10.21 -3.88
C THR A 143 10.16 9.02 -3.35
N PHE A 144 9.69 9.07 -2.10
CA PHE A 144 8.80 8.02 -1.56
C PHE A 144 7.45 8.00 -2.26
N TRP A 145 6.86 9.14 -2.59
CA TRP A 145 5.61 9.20 -3.35
C TRP A 145 5.76 8.57 -4.73
N GLY A 146 6.86 8.87 -5.44
CA GLY A 146 7.17 8.23 -6.73
C GLY A 146 7.39 6.71 -6.61
N PHE A 147 8.00 6.25 -5.51
CA PHE A 147 8.12 4.82 -5.20
C PHE A 147 6.75 4.18 -4.95
N VAL A 148 5.89 4.79 -4.13
CA VAL A 148 4.52 4.32 -3.86
C VAL A 148 3.70 4.26 -5.14
N ALA A 149 3.78 5.26 -6.01
CA ALA A 149 3.09 5.24 -7.29
C ALA A 149 3.55 4.07 -8.18
N LEU A 150 4.86 3.78 -8.22
CA LEU A 150 5.39 2.63 -8.94
C LEU A 150 4.89 1.31 -8.33
N GLU A 151 4.96 1.18 -7.01
CA GLU A 151 4.55 -0.01 -6.28
C GLU A 151 3.04 -0.29 -6.46
N LEU A 152 2.19 0.73 -6.37
CA LEU A 152 0.75 0.63 -6.59
C LEU A 152 0.39 0.32 -8.04
N PHE A 153 1.13 0.85 -9.02
CA PHE A 153 0.91 0.49 -10.42
C PHE A 153 1.20 -0.99 -10.66
N ILE A 154 2.28 -1.49 -10.05
CA ILE A 154 2.62 -2.91 -10.07
C ILE A 154 1.52 -3.72 -9.36
N ALA A 155 1.12 -3.33 -8.15
CA ALA A 155 0.06 -4.01 -7.40
C ALA A 155 -1.24 -4.12 -8.23
N ALA A 156 -1.68 -3.02 -8.84
CA ALA A 156 -2.86 -2.99 -9.71
C ALA A 156 -2.72 -3.89 -10.95
N THR A 157 -1.50 -4.04 -11.48
CA THR A 157 -1.22 -4.98 -12.58
C THR A 157 -1.46 -6.43 -12.14
N PHE A 158 -0.99 -6.78 -10.94
CA PHE A 158 -1.20 -8.10 -10.35
C PHE A 158 -2.68 -8.34 -10.02
N GLU A 159 -3.33 -7.42 -9.32
CA GLU A 159 -4.75 -7.52 -8.97
C GLU A 159 -5.64 -7.67 -10.21
N SER A 160 -5.42 -6.85 -11.23
CA SER A 160 -6.14 -6.94 -12.50
C SER A 160 -5.94 -8.31 -13.17
N ALA A 161 -4.74 -8.87 -13.10
CA ALA A 161 -4.45 -10.16 -13.70
C ALA A 161 -5.08 -11.31 -12.90
N GLU A 162 -5.06 -11.22 -11.57
CA GLU A 162 -5.73 -12.14 -10.65
C GLU A 162 -7.24 -12.16 -10.90
N ILE A 163 -7.89 -10.99 -11.00
CA ILE A 163 -9.33 -10.88 -11.30
C ILE A 163 -9.68 -11.55 -12.64
N VAL A 164 -8.87 -11.31 -13.69
CA VAL A 164 -9.10 -11.93 -15.01
C VAL A 164 -9.05 -13.45 -14.93
N VAL A 165 -8.05 -14.02 -14.26
CA VAL A 165 -7.91 -15.50 -14.22
C VAL A 165 -8.83 -16.16 -13.21
N GLU A 166 -9.20 -15.46 -12.13
CA GLU A 166 -10.14 -15.95 -11.11
C GLU A 166 -11.50 -16.29 -11.73
N SER A 167 -11.93 -15.50 -12.72
CA SER A 167 -13.16 -15.75 -13.50
C SER A 167 -13.20 -17.14 -14.16
N SER A 168 -12.03 -17.73 -14.42
CA SER A 168 -11.88 -19.06 -15.00
C SER A 168 -11.57 -20.11 -13.93
N ASN A 169 -10.60 -19.83 -13.06
CA ASN A 169 -10.21 -20.72 -11.97
C ASN A 169 -9.42 -19.94 -10.91
N ILE A 170 -9.96 -19.87 -9.69
CA ILE A 170 -9.36 -19.20 -8.55
C ILE A 170 -7.92 -19.64 -8.23
N LEU A 171 -7.56 -20.90 -8.53
CA LEU A 171 -6.21 -21.40 -8.30
C LEU A 171 -5.16 -20.79 -9.24
N LEU A 172 -5.58 -20.21 -10.38
CA LEU A 172 -4.66 -19.55 -11.30
C LEU A 172 -4.10 -18.25 -10.72
N SER A 173 -4.82 -17.58 -9.82
CA SER A 173 -4.33 -16.37 -9.15
C SER A 173 -3.02 -16.62 -8.38
N TYR A 174 -2.82 -17.84 -7.87
CA TYR A 174 -1.59 -18.22 -7.15
C TYR A 174 -0.36 -18.40 -8.05
N VAL A 175 -0.54 -18.57 -9.36
CA VAL A 175 0.59 -18.64 -10.32
C VAL A 175 1.34 -17.31 -10.36
N PHE A 176 0.67 -16.20 -10.07
CA PHE A 176 1.29 -14.87 -10.04
C PHE A 176 2.31 -14.69 -8.91
N TRP A 177 2.39 -15.59 -7.92
CA TRP A 177 3.50 -15.56 -6.97
C TRP A 177 4.88 -15.74 -7.64
N ILE A 178 4.95 -16.47 -8.75
CA ILE A 178 6.20 -16.71 -9.49
C ILE A 178 6.83 -15.37 -9.93
N PRO A 179 6.11 -14.48 -10.65
CA PRO A 179 6.62 -13.14 -10.95
C PRO A 179 6.58 -12.17 -9.75
N ALA A 180 5.69 -12.34 -8.77
CA ALA A 180 5.60 -11.41 -7.65
C ALA A 180 6.85 -11.42 -6.74
N ILE A 181 7.39 -12.60 -6.42
CA ILE A 181 8.56 -12.73 -5.53
C ILE A 181 9.77 -11.88 -5.99
N PRO A 182 10.25 -11.99 -7.25
CA PRO A 182 11.37 -11.17 -7.69
C PRO A 182 11.02 -9.67 -7.71
N VAL A 183 9.77 -9.31 -8.01
CA VAL A 183 9.29 -7.92 -7.99
C VAL A 183 9.32 -7.34 -6.58
N ILE A 184 8.75 -8.05 -5.59
CA ILE A 184 8.79 -7.68 -4.17
C ILE A 184 10.24 -7.50 -3.70
N TYR A 185 11.14 -8.41 -4.08
CA TYR A 185 12.56 -8.31 -3.74
C TYR A 185 13.23 -7.05 -4.33
N LEU A 186 12.90 -6.69 -5.57
CA LEU A 186 13.41 -5.48 -6.22
C LEU A 186 12.85 -4.21 -5.58
N LEU A 187 11.55 -4.18 -5.28
CA LEU A 187 10.91 -3.07 -4.56
C LEU A 187 11.51 -2.88 -3.17
N TYR A 188 11.71 -3.97 -2.43
CA TYR A 188 12.42 -3.96 -1.15
C TYR A 188 13.81 -3.33 -1.28
N LYS A 189 14.61 -3.76 -2.26
CA LYS A 189 15.94 -3.17 -2.50
C LYS A 189 15.87 -1.68 -2.84
N LEU A 190 14.90 -1.29 -3.66
CA LEU A 190 14.70 0.10 -4.05
C LEU A 190 14.34 0.96 -2.84
N LEU A 191 13.39 0.51 -2.02
CA LEU A 191 12.99 1.20 -0.79
C LEU A 191 14.18 1.36 0.18
N ARG A 192 14.97 0.31 0.37
CA ARG A 192 16.19 0.36 1.20
C ARG A 192 17.22 1.34 0.67
N LYS A 193 17.35 1.46 -0.64
CA LYS A 193 18.25 2.44 -1.28
C LYS A 193 17.76 3.88 -1.05
N ILE A 194 16.44 4.12 -1.15
CA ILE A 194 15.83 5.44 -0.89
C ILE A 194 16.00 5.85 0.57
N ASP A 195 15.82 4.92 1.51
CA ASP A 195 15.95 5.22 2.94
C ASP A 195 17.40 5.43 3.39
N SER A 196 18.36 4.82 2.70
CA SER A 196 19.77 4.89 3.11
C SER A 196 20.24 6.34 3.30
N PRO A 197 20.87 6.69 4.44
CA PRO A 197 21.37 8.04 4.65
C PRO A 197 22.36 8.34 3.52
N LYS A 198 22.19 9.47 2.83
CA LYS A 198 23.20 9.96 1.89
C LYS A 198 24.52 9.98 2.65
N ARG A 199 25.45 9.09 2.28
CA ARG A 199 26.84 9.20 2.72
C ARG A 199 27.20 10.64 2.39
N LYS A 200 27.50 11.45 3.41
CA LYS A 200 28.22 12.70 3.19
C LYS A 200 29.41 12.28 2.33
N GLN A 201 29.39 12.64 1.05
CA GLN A 201 30.61 12.63 0.28
C GLN A 201 31.49 13.61 1.04
N GLU A 202 32.45 13.08 1.80
CA GLU A 202 33.60 13.84 2.24
C GLU A 202 34.19 14.41 0.96
N LEU A 203 33.86 15.67 0.66
CA LEU A 203 34.51 16.38 -0.41
C LEU A 203 36.01 16.34 -0.06
N PRO A 204 36.89 15.90 -0.98
CA PRO A 204 38.33 15.82 -0.73
C PRO A 204 38.95 17.17 -0.28
N LEU A 205 38.22 18.27 -0.44
CA LEU A 205 38.63 19.63 -0.15
C LEU A 205 38.67 19.97 1.35
N GLN A 206 38.05 19.18 2.24
CA GLN A 206 38.16 19.42 3.69
C GLN A 206 39.52 18.98 4.28
N ASN A 207 40.31 18.18 3.57
CA ASN A 207 41.66 17.80 3.99
C ASN A 207 42.74 18.84 3.62
N ILE A 208 42.43 19.83 2.77
CA ILE A 208 43.42 20.81 2.32
C ILE A 208 43.58 21.95 3.34
N TYR A 209 42.54 22.25 4.12
CA TYR A 209 42.56 23.35 5.10
C TYR A 209 43.08 22.96 6.48
N ASN A 210 43.28 21.67 6.75
CA ASN A 210 43.82 21.18 8.02
C ASN A 210 45.33 20.83 7.95
N GLN A 211 46.02 21.25 6.89
CA GLN A 211 47.46 21.02 6.68
C GLN A 211 48.29 22.32 6.71
N TRP A 212 47.74 23.42 7.24
CA TRP A 212 48.46 24.68 7.47
C TRP A 212 48.28 25.15 8.90
#